data_AF-A0A7J9FVI7-F1
#
_entry.id   AF-A0A7J9FVI7-F1
#
_cell.length_a   1.000
_cell.length_b   1.000
_cell.length_c   1.000
_cell.angle_alpha   90.00
_cell.angle_beta   90.00
_cell.angle_gamma   90.00
#
_symmetry.space_group_name_H-M   'P 1'
#
loop_
_entity.id
_entity.type
_entity.pdbx_description
1 polymer ?
#
loop_
_entity_poly.entity_id
_entity_poly.type
_entity_poly.pdbx_seq_one_letter_code
_entity_poly.pdbx_strand_id
1 'polypeptide(L)'
;MTGNRDSDTLTLVDNSFGKLPDHLLIEIFIRLPVSEWAQISCVKKQWASLFLGECLWQAALMRTFPSASQAKRWPGPIPQGLSKRRFAALYVGKHIFALDNDIDEIVGHTYLFLKEQLELSNMPPPSGILHGTIIDQFITSGKSRDVAHELASQIWLAVLDNLEENLHTFLLLKRLALEGDVSCHSAPFCVYCI
;
A
#
# COMPACT_ATOMS: atom_id res chain seq x y z
N MET A 1 34.17 -30.92 43.80
CA MET A 1 34.31 -29.52 43.31
C MET A 1 34.57 -29.57 41.82
N THR A 2 33.52 -29.58 41.01
CA THR A 2 33.62 -29.66 39.54
C THR A 2 32.39 -29.01 38.93
N GLY A 3 32.64 -27.99 38.09
CA GLY A 3 31.78 -27.61 36.98
C GLY A 3 30.51 -26.82 37.27
N ASN A 4 30.64 -25.52 37.57
CA ASN A 4 29.55 -24.54 37.37
C ASN A 4 30.05 -23.38 36.48
N ARG A 5 30.57 -23.71 35.29
CA ARG A 5 31.12 -22.72 34.35
C ARG A 5 30.34 -22.58 33.03
N ASP A 6 29.34 -23.43 32.80
CA ASP A 6 28.62 -23.45 31.53
C ASP A 6 27.27 -22.71 31.57
N SER A 7 26.81 -22.29 32.76
CA SER A 7 25.54 -21.57 32.92
C SER A 7 25.64 -20.06 32.68
N ASP A 8 26.83 -19.48 32.78
CA ASP A 8 27.04 -18.02 32.67
C ASP A 8 27.28 -17.56 31.23
N THR A 9 27.49 -18.49 30.30
CA THR A 9 27.74 -18.14 28.88
C THR A 9 26.45 -18.07 28.05
N LEU A 10 25.40 -18.79 28.46
CA LEU A 10 24.11 -18.81 27.74
C LEU A 10 23.24 -17.57 28.00
N THR A 11 23.46 -16.85 29.10
CA THR A 11 22.72 -15.62 29.46
C THR A 11 23.35 -14.33 28.89
N LEU A 12 24.54 -14.41 28.29
CA LEU A 12 25.27 -13.25 27.75
C LEU A 12 24.88 -12.92 26.29
N VAL A 13 24.26 -13.87 25.59
CA VAL A 13 23.73 -13.68 24.22
C VAL A 13 22.46 -12.81 24.22
N ASP A 14 21.85 -12.60 25.39
CA ASP A 14 20.42 -12.34 25.50
C ASP A 14 19.99 -10.88 25.31
N ASN A 15 20.86 -9.97 24.84
CA ASN A 15 20.47 -8.57 24.56
C ASN A 15 21.42 -7.79 23.61
N SER A 16 22.23 -8.46 22.79
CA SER A 16 23.17 -7.75 21.89
C SER A 16 22.44 -6.90 20.84
N PHE A 17 21.37 -7.45 20.26
CA PHE A 17 20.61 -6.79 19.21
C PHE A 17 19.82 -5.57 19.71
N GLY A 18 19.35 -5.62 20.96
CA GLY A 18 18.62 -4.52 21.59
C GLY A 18 19.48 -3.31 21.97
N LYS A 19 20.82 -3.42 21.85
CA LYS A 19 21.80 -2.36 22.13
C LYS A 19 22.29 -1.64 20.87
N LEU A 20 21.90 -2.10 19.68
CA LEU A 20 22.28 -1.47 18.43
C LEU A 20 21.62 -0.08 18.30
N PRO A 21 22.35 0.92 17.76
CA PRO A 21 21.76 2.19 17.34
C PRO A 21 20.63 2.00 16.32
N ASP A 22 19.62 2.86 16.38
CA ASP A 22 18.42 2.77 15.54
C ASP A 22 18.71 2.75 14.03
N HIS A 23 19.71 3.49 13.56
CA HIS A 23 20.06 3.49 12.13
C HIS A 23 20.60 2.13 11.65
N LEU A 24 21.31 1.38 12.51
CA LEU A 24 21.75 0.01 12.19
C LEU A 24 20.57 -0.96 12.21
N LEU A 25 19.66 -0.81 13.18
CA LEU A 25 18.44 -1.61 13.23
C LEU A 25 17.58 -1.41 11.97
N ILE A 26 17.39 -0.15 11.55
CA ILE A 26 16.69 0.19 10.32
C ILE A 26 17.36 -0.49 9.11
N GLU A 27 18.68 -0.35 8.95
CA GLU A 27 19.40 -0.95 7.82
C GLU A 27 19.28 -2.48 7.79
N ILE A 28 19.26 -3.13 8.96
CA ILE A 28 19.02 -4.57 9.05
C ILE A 28 17.57 -4.90 8.65
N PHE A 29 16.58 -4.19 9.21
CA PHE A 29 15.17 -4.50 8.96
C PHE A 29 14.76 -4.30 7.50
N ILE A 30 15.23 -3.24 6.83
CA ILE A 30 14.89 -2.99 5.42
C ILE A 30 15.53 -3.99 4.45
N ARG A 31 16.46 -4.84 4.93
CA ARG A 31 17.04 -5.96 4.16
C ARG A 31 16.25 -7.25 4.29
N LEU A 32 15.36 -7.34 5.27
CA LEU A 32 14.51 -8.50 5.50
C LEU A 32 13.24 -8.41 4.61
N PRO A 33 12.61 -9.55 4.28
CA PRO A 33 11.39 -9.57 3.49
C PRO A 33 10.27 -8.72 4.12
N VAL A 34 9.56 -7.94 3.30
CA VAL A 34 8.45 -7.06 3.76
C VAL A 34 7.36 -7.84 4.48
N SER A 35 7.13 -9.10 4.10
CA SER A 35 6.18 -10.01 4.76
C SER A 35 6.47 -10.25 6.26
N GLU A 36 7.72 -10.09 6.69
CA GLU A 36 8.14 -10.30 8.08
C GLU A 36 8.05 -9.03 8.92
N TRP A 37 7.89 -7.85 8.30
CA TRP A 37 8.00 -6.56 8.99
C TRP A 37 6.95 -6.37 10.09
N ALA A 38 5.73 -6.88 9.88
CA ALA A 38 4.70 -6.86 10.91
C ALA A 38 5.15 -7.63 12.16
N GLN A 39 5.70 -8.83 11.99
CA GLN A 39 6.18 -9.66 13.09
C GLN A 39 7.39 -9.04 13.79
N ILE A 40 8.36 -8.51 13.02
CA ILE A 40 9.53 -7.80 13.55
C ILE A 40 9.08 -6.61 14.40
N SER A 41 8.11 -5.82 13.93
CA SER A 41 7.61 -4.67 14.67
C SER A 41 7.03 -5.04 16.04
N CYS A 42 6.53 -6.26 16.21
CA CYS A 42 5.92 -6.75 17.45
C CYS A 42 6.92 -7.25 18.50
N VAL A 43 8.20 -7.45 18.14
CA VAL A 43 9.18 -8.08 19.04
C VAL A 43 9.54 -7.18 20.23
N LYS A 44 9.70 -5.87 20.01
CA LYS A 44 10.11 -4.91 21.04
C LYS A 44 9.48 -3.55 20.79
N LYS A 45 9.09 -2.84 21.86
CA LYS A 45 8.52 -1.48 21.77
C LYS A 45 9.41 -0.50 20.98
N GLN A 46 10.73 -0.58 21.16
CA GLN A 46 11.69 0.21 20.39
C GLN A 46 11.57 -0.06 18.87
N TRP A 47 11.45 -1.32 18.48
CA TRP A 47 11.34 -1.68 17.06
C TRP A 47 10.02 -1.21 16.48
N ALA A 48 8.92 -1.40 17.21
CA ALA A 48 7.61 -0.85 16.84
C ALA A 48 7.69 0.67 16.56
N SER A 49 8.39 1.43 17.42
CA SER A 49 8.56 2.88 17.19
C SER A 49 9.35 3.22 15.93
N LEU A 50 10.29 2.37 15.50
CA LEU A 50 11.00 2.57 14.23
C LEU A 50 10.06 2.39 13.03
N PHE A 51 9.16 1.41 13.07
CA PHE A 51 8.15 1.19 12.02
C PHE A 51 7.05 2.26 11.97
N LEU A 52 6.90 3.06 13.04
CA LEU A 52 6.03 4.23 13.05
C LEU A 52 6.74 5.49 12.51
N GLY A 53 8.07 5.52 12.54
CA GLY A 53 8.87 6.67 12.15
C GLY A 53 9.16 6.76 10.65
N GLU A 54 9.29 7.98 10.14
CA GLU A 54 9.57 8.22 8.71
C GLU A 54 10.93 7.69 8.25
N CYS A 55 11.96 7.72 9.11
CA CYS A 55 13.32 7.34 8.74
C CYS A 55 13.41 5.91 8.17
N LEU A 56 12.68 4.96 8.77
CA LEU A 56 12.66 3.57 8.30
C LEU A 56 12.06 3.48 6.89
N TRP A 57 10.90 4.11 6.69
CA TRP A 57 10.19 4.08 5.40
C TRP A 57 10.92 4.85 4.31
N GLN A 58 11.59 5.96 4.65
CA GLN A 58 12.47 6.68 3.72
C GLN A 58 13.65 5.80 3.30
N ALA A 59 14.33 5.15 4.24
CA ALA A 59 15.43 4.24 3.91
C ALA A 59 14.95 3.06 3.05
N ALA A 60 13.78 2.49 3.37
CA ALA A 60 13.15 1.44 2.59
C ALA A 60 12.83 1.86 1.15
N LEU A 61 12.26 3.07 0.97
CA LEU A 61 11.98 3.66 -0.33
C LEU A 61 13.25 3.83 -1.16
N MET A 62 14.27 4.49 -0.60
CA MET A 62 15.53 4.74 -1.30
C MET A 62 16.21 3.44 -1.73
N ARG A 63 16.11 2.40 -0.90
CA ARG A 63 16.69 1.08 -1.17
C ARG A 63 15.93 0.31 -2.26
N THR A 64 14.61 0.29 -2.15
CA THR A 64 13.76 -0.62 -2.96
C THR A 64 13.31 0.01 -4.27
N PHE A 65 13.10 1.34 -4.25
CA PHE A 65 12.58 2.13 -5.37
C PHE A 65 13.42 3.40 -5.56
N PRO A 66 14.73 3.28 -5.88
CA PRO A 66 15.63 4.42 -5.96
C PRO A 66 15.15 5.48 -6.96
N SER A 67 14.58 5.06 -8.11
CA SER A 67 14.04 5.97 -9.12
C SER A 67 12.80 6.73 -8.65
N ALA A 68 11.97 6.13 -7.80
CA ALA A 68 10.73 6.76 -7.31
C ALA A 68 11.01 7.87 -6.28
N SER A 69 12.19 7.90 -5.67
CA SER A 69 12.60 9.03 -4.80
C SER A 69 12.62 10.38 -5.53
N GLN A 70 12.74 10.37 -6.85
CA GLN A 70 12.76 11.55 -7.72
C GLN A 70 11.40 11.91 -8.32
N ALA A 71 10.35 11.10 -8.08
CA ALA A 71 9.03 11.34 -8.62
C ALA A 71 8.48 12.68 -8.14
N LYS A 72 8.14 13.56 -9.09
CA LYS A 72 7.54 14.87 -8.81
C LYS A 72 6.18 14.67 -8.15
N ARG A 73 5.85 15.53 -7.19
CA ARG A 73 4.46 15.64 -6.70
C ARG A 73 3.52 15.85 -7.90
N TRP A 74 2.47 15.05 -7.98
CA TRP A 74 1.40 15.23 -8.95
C TRP A 74 0.28 16.12 -8.39
N PRO A 75 -0.39 16.91 -9.23
CA PRO A 75 -1.61 17.61 -8.87
C PRO A 75 -2.80 16.64 -8.78
N GLY A 76 -3.89 17.04 -8.13
CA GLY A 76 -5.15 16.29 -8.10
C GLY A 76 -5.65 15.93 -6.69
N PRO A 77 -6.81 15.25 -6.61
CA PRO A 77 -7.48 14.96 -5.34
C PRO A 77 -6.79 13.90 -4.46
N ILE A 78 -5.94 13.02 -5.02
CA ILE A 78 -5.30 11.91 -4.31
C ILE A 78 -3.86 12.32 -3.94
N PRO A 79 -3.56 12.58 -2.66
CA PRO A 79 -2.25 13.03 -2.23
C PRO A 79 -1.24 11.88 -2.19
N GLN A 80 0.02 12.20 -2.45
CA GLN A 80 1.16 11.27 -2.37
C GLN A 80 1.47 10.80 -0.93
N GLY A 81 1.05 11.55 0.10
CA GLY A 81 1.29 11.19 1.50
C GLY A 81 2.76 11.13 1.92
N LEU A 82 3.01 10.47 3.04
CA LEU A 82 4.35 10.28 3.62
C LEU A 82 5.01 8.98 3.15
N SER A 83 6.24 8.73 3.58
CA SER A 83 7.11 7.68 3.03
C SER A 83 6.51 6.28 3.17
N LYS A 84 5.79 6.00 4.27
CA LYS A 84 5.07 4.74 4.45
C LYS A 84 4.01 4.53 3.36
N ARG A 85 3.19 5.55 3.09
CA ARG A 85 2.14 5.49 2.04
C ARG A 85 2.77 5.32 0.67
N ARG A 86 3.81 6.09 0.37
CA ARG A 86 4.57 5.98 -0.89
C ARG A 86 5.18 4.59 -1.08
N PHE A 87 5.76 4.02 -0.01
CA PHE A 87 6.32 2.67 -0.06
C PHE A 87 5.24 1.65 -0.35
N ALA A 88 4.09 1.72 0.35
CA ALA A 88 2.96 0.83 0.10
C ALA A 88 2.43 0.95 -1.34
N ALA A 89 2.31 2.18 -1.86
CA ALA A 89 1.85 2.44 -3.22
C ALA A 89 2.79 1.81 -4.26
N LEU A 90 4.09 2.02 -4.14
CA LEU A 90 5.09 1.44 -5.05
C LEU A 90 5.18 -0.07 -4.91
N TYR A 91 5.08 -0.58 -3.68
CA TYR A 91 5.08 -2.00 -3.41
C TYR A 91 3.89 -2.68 -4.07
N VAL A 92 2.69 -2.16 -3.90
CA VAL A 92 1.49 -2.67 -4.59
C VAL A 92 1.61 -2.49 -6.11
N GLY A 93 2.05 -1.32 -6.58
CA GLY A 93 2.28 -1.04 -8.00
C GLY A 93 3.14 -2.11 -8.67
N LYS A 94 4.23 -2.49 -8.01
CA LYS A 94 5.16 -3.53 -8.48
C LYS A 94 4.54 -4.93 -8.52
N HIS A 95 3.77 -5.30 -7.49
CA HIS A 95 3.32 -6.69 -7.31
C HIS A 95 1.95 -6.98 -7.92
N ILE A 96 1.08 -5.98 -8.07
CA ILE A 96 -0.28 -6.15 -8.59
C ILE A 96 -0.35 -5.80 -10.08
N PHE A 97 0.28 -4.71 -10.51
CA PHE A 97 0.11 -4.20 -11.86
C PHE A 97 1.21 -4.65 -12.85
N ALA A 98 2.23 -5.37 -12.38
CA ALA A 98 3.37 -5.85 -13.18
C ALA A 98 3.92 -4.81 -14.18
N LEU A 99 3.87 -3.52 -13.80
CA LEU A 99 4.34 -2.43 -14.63
C LEU A 99 5.85 -2.58 -14.80
N ASP A 100 6.33 -2.45 -16.03
CA ASP A 100 7.75 -2.35 -16.36
C ASP A 100 8.45 -1.29 -15.49
N ASN A 101 9.79 -1.24 -15.52
CA ASN A 101 10.67 -0.44 -14.65
C ASN A 101 10.30 1.06 -14.43
N ASP A 102 9.36 1.62 -15.17
CA ASP A 102 8.68 2.89 -14.88
C ASP A 102 7.34 2.64 -14.15
N ILE A 103 7.43 2.26 -12.87
CA ILE A 103 6.26 2.19 -12.00
C ILE A 103 5.76 3.60 -11.76
N ASP A 104 4.62 3.95 -12.37
CA ASP A 104 3.95 5.21 -12.08
C ASP A 104 3.35 5.15 -10.67
N GLU A 105 4.04 5.78 -9.72
CA GLU A 105 3.69 5.78 -8.29
C GLU A 105 2.20 6.10 -8.06
N ILE A 106 1.64 6.96 -8.92
CA ILE A 106 0.25 7.38 -8.84
C ILE A 106 -0.75 6.24 -9.00
N VAL A 107 -0.44 5.20 -9.80
CA VAL A 107 -1.32 4.03 -9.99
C VAL A 107 -1.47 3.32 -8.64
N GLY A 108 -0.37 3.12 -7.93
CA GLY A 108 -0.35 2.53 -6.60
C GLY A 108 -1.13 3.37 -5.56
N HIS A 109 -1.00 4.70 -5.61
CA HIS A 109 -1.77 5.58 -4.71
C HIS A 109 -3.26 5.56 -4.99
N THR A 110 -3.64 5.51 -6.27
CA THR A 110 -5.04 5.41 -6.68
C THR A 110 -5.65 4.07 -6.26
N TYR A 111 -4.90 2.97 -6.38
CA TYR A 111 -5.30 1.67 -5.84
C TYR A 111 -5.53 1.75 -4.33
N LEU A 112 -4.57 2.28 -3.57
CA LEU A 112 -4.69 2.37 -2.11
C LEU A 112 -5.86 3.25 -1.70
N PHE A 113 -6.05 4.39 -2.38
CA PHE A 113 -7.18 5.27 -2.15
C PHE A 113 -8.51 4.54 -2.33
N LEU A 114 -8.68 3.84 -3.46
CA LEU A 114 -9.94 3.14 -3.73
C LEU A 114 -10.17 2.02 -2.70
N LYS A 115 -9.14 1.22 -2.40
CA LYS A 115 -9.23 0.17 -1.39
C LYS A 115 -9.61 0.72 -0.02
N GLU A 116 -8.99 1.81 0.42
CA GLU A 116 -9.32 2.51 1.68
C GLU A 116 -10.78 3.02 1.70
N GLN A 117 -11.28 3.58 0.59
CA GLN A 117 -12.66 4.05 0.50
C GLN A 117 -13.67 2.90 0.61
N LEU A 118 -13.31 1.71 0.13
CA LEU A 118 -14.18 0.55 0.13
C LEU A 118 -14.15 -0.23 1.46
N GLU A 119 -12.97 -0.40 2.06
CA GLU A 119 -12.79 -1.24 3.27
C GLU A 119 -12.94 -0.47 4.59
N LEU A 120 -12.51 0.80 4.63
CA LEU A 120 -12.44 1.56 5.89
C LEU A 120 -13.59 2.55 6.07
N SER A 121 -14.32 2.86 4.99
CA SER A 121 -15.46 3.76 5.08
C SER A 121 -16.71 3.00 5.50
N ASN A 122 -17.28 3.34 6.66
CA ASN A 122 -18.59 2.82 7.07
C ASN A 122 -19.71 3.18 6.07
N MET A 123 -19.51 4.23 5.27
CA MET A 123 -20.42 4.68 4.21
C MET A 123 -19.57 5.16 3.02
N PRO A 124 -19.10 4.25 2.14
CA PRO A 124 -18.29 4.63 0.98
C PRO A 124 -19.06 5.62 0.10
N PRO A 125 -18.39 6.60 -0.52
CA PRO A 125 -19.01 7.40 -1.57
C PRO A 125 -19.59 6.50 -2.67
N PRO A 126 -20.62 6.95 -3.41
CA PRO A 126 -21.12 6.23 -4.58
C PRO A 126 -19.99 5.89 -5.56
N SER A 127 -20.07 4.70 -6.17
CA SER A 127 -19.10 4.18 -7.13
C SER A 127 -18.80 5.15 -8.28
N GLY A 128 -19.82 5.85 -8.79
CA GLY A 128 -19.65 6.88 -9.82
C GLY A 128 -18.75 8.05 -9.38
N ILE A 129 -18.83 8.49 -8.11
CA ILE A 129 -17.97 9.55 -7.57
C ILE A 129 -16.54 9.05 -7.43
N LEU A 130 -16.36 7.82 -6.93
CA LEU A 130 -15.05 7.20 -6.80
C LEU A 130 -14.38 7.04 -8.17
N HIS A 131 -15.11 6.53 -9.16
CA HIS A 131 -14.61 6.37 -10.53
C HIS A 131 -14.24 7.72 -11.18
N GLY A 132 -15.11 8.73 -11.05
CA GLY A 132 -14.84 10.07 -11.54
C GLY A 132 -13.57 10.67 -10.91
N THR A 133 -13.40 10.52 -9.60
CA THR A 133 -12.21 10.99 -8.87
C THR A 133 -10.92 10.34 -9.38
N ILE A 134 -10.97 9.03 -9.65
CA ILE A 134 -9.83 8.28 -10.21
C ILE A 134 -9.47 8.79 -11.61
N ILE A 135 -10.46 8.96 -12.49
CA ILE A 135 -10.23 9.48 -13.84
C ILE A 135 -9.63 10.89 -13.77
N ASP A 136 -10.23 11.77 -12.97
CA ASP A 136 -9.78 13.15 -12.79
C ASP A 136 -8.34 13.20 -12.28
N GLN A 137 -7.97 12.28 -11.37
CA GLN A 137 -6.59 12.17 -10.87
C GLN A 137 -5.61 11.89 -12.01
N PHE A 138 -5.89 10.91 -12.87
CA PHE A 138 -5.00 10.55 -13.97
C PHE A 138 -4.92 11.64 -15.04
N ILE A 139 -6.06 12.24 -15.42
CA ILE A 139 -6.08 13.34 -16.39
C ILE A 139 -5.28 14.54 -15.86
N THR A 140 -5.50 14.91 -14.60
CA THR A 140 -4.80 16.03 -13.96
C THR A 140 -3.29 15.77 -13.86
N SER A 141 -2.90 14.50 -13.77
CA SER A 141 -1.49 14.06 -13.75
C SER A 141 -0.89 13.90 -15.16
N GLY A 142 -1.61 14.31 -16.20
CA GLY A 142 -1.13 14.40 -17.58
C GLY A 142 -1.40 13.17 -18.45
N LYS A 143 -2.20 12.19 -17.98
CA LYS A 143 -2.62 11.06 -18.82
C LYS A 143 -3.70 11.48 -19.80
N SER A 144 -3.75 10.86 -20.98
CA SER A 144 -4.87 11.05 -21.91
C SER A 144 -6.15 10.47 -21.30
N ARG A 145 -7.30 10.92 -21.80
CA ARG A 145 -8.61 10.44 -21.35
C ARG A 145 -8.74 8.91 -21.49
N ASP A 146 -8.33 8.36 -22.63
CA ASP A 146 -8.43 6.93 -22.90
C ASP A 146 -7.55 6.11 -21.93
N VAL A 147 -6.32 6.57 -21.68
CA VAL A 147 -5.41 5.93 -20.72
C VAL A 147 -5.94 6.06 -19.30
N ALA A 148 -6.54 7.20 -18.93
CA ALA A 148 -7.13 7.39 -17.62
C ALA A 148 -8.31 6.43 -17.37
N HIS A 149 -9.18 6.22 -18.35
CA HIS A 149 -10.29 5.26 -18.26
C HIS A 149 -9.79 3.81 -18.18
N GLU A 150 -8.77 3.45 -18.96
CA GLU A 150 -8.17 2.12 -18.94
C GLU A 150 -7.54 1.83 -17.57
N LEU A 151 -6.67 2.72 -17.07
CA LEU A 151 -6.05 2.59 -15.75
C LEU A 151 -7.09 2.55 -14.62
N ALA A 152 -8.14 3.36 -14.71
CA ALA A 152 -9.23 3.33 -13.74
C ALA A 152 -9.88 1.94 -13.69
N SER A 153 -10.16 1.34 -14.85
CA SER A 153 -10.78 0.02 -14.95
C SER A 153 -9.89 -1.07 -14.37
N GLN A 154 -8.59 -1.05 -14.72
CA GLN A 154 -7.59 -1.97 -14.16
C GLN A 154 -7.48 -1.85 -12.64
N ILE A 155 -7.51 -0.63 -12.10
CA ILE A 155 -7.48 -0.40 -10.65
C ILE A 155 -8.73 -0.92 -9.96
N TRP A 156 -9.92 -0.70 -10.55
CA TRP A 156 -11.16 -1.24 -9.99
C TRP A 156 -11.10 -2.77 -9.90
N LEU A 157 -10.74 -3.45 -10.98
CA LEU A 157 -10.60 -4.91 -10.98
C LEU A 157 -9.58 -5.38 -9.95
N ALA A 158 -8.39 -4.77 -9.95
CA ALA A 158 -7.33 -5.10 -9.00
C ALA A 158 -7.77 -4.92 -7.54
N VAL A 159 -8.51 -3.85 -7.22
CA VAL A 159 -9.01 -3.64 -5.85
C VAL A 159 -10.05 -4.69 -5.49
N LEU A 160 -11.03 -4.95 -6.36
CA LEU A 160 -12.09 -5.92 -6.12
C LEU A 160 -11.52 -7.33 -5.89
N ASP A 161 -10.53 -7.74 -6.69
CA ASP A 161 -9.85 -9.04 -6.57
C ASP A 161 -9.05 -9.18 -5.27
N ASN A 162 -8.73 -8.07 -4.60
CA ASN A 162 -7.89 -8.03 -3.39
C ASN A 162 -8.64 -7.52 -2.14
N LEU A 163 -9.98 -7.45 -2.19
CA LEU A 163 -10.80 -7.23 -0.99
C LEU A 163 -10.83 -8.49 -0.12
N GLU A 164 -10.97 -8.30 1.19
CA GLU A 164 -11.11 -9.43 2.11
C GLU A 164 -12.39 -10.24 1.85
N GLU A 165 -12.33 -11.57 1.92
CA GLU A 165 -13.50 -12.44 1.79
C GLU A 165 -14.31 -12.48 3.09
N ASN A 166 -15.16 -11.47 3.32
CA ASN A 166 -16.01 -11.39 4.50
C ASN A 166 -17.42 -10.84 4.18
N LEU A 167 -18.32 -10.86 5.16
CA LEU A 167 -19.70 -10.39 5.00
C LEU A 167 -19.77 -8.91 4.59
N HIS A 168 -18.85 -8.10 5.09
CA HIS A 168 -18.80 -6.67 4.76
C HIS A 168 -18.52 -6.48 3.26
N THR A 169 -17.55 -7.20 2.71
CA THR A 169 -17.25 -7.22 1.27
C THR A 169 -18.44 -7.68 0.45
N PHE A 170 -19.15 -8.74 0.87
CA PHE A 170 -20.37 -9.17 0.17
C PHE A 170 -21.44 -8.08 0.10
N LEU A 171 -21.69 -7.38 1.21
CA LEU A 171 -22.67 -6.28 1.26
C LEU A 171 -22.22 -5.09 0.40
N LEU A 172 -20.92 -4.79 0.39
CA LEU A 172 -20.34 -3.78 -0.48
C LEU A 172 -20.55 -4.12 -1.96
N LEU A 173 -20.18 -5.34 -2.39
CA LEU A 173 -20.34 -5.79 -3.77
C LEU A 173 -21.80 -5.76 -4.21
N LYS A 174 -22.72 -6.21 -3.35
CA LYS A 174 -24.16 -6.10 -3.59
C LYS A 174 -24.59 -4.65 -3.83
N ARG A 175 -24.11 -3.71 -3.02
CA ARG A 175 -24.41 -2.28 -3.20
C ARG A 175 -23.86 -1.76 -4.53
N LEU A 176 -22.60 -2.08 -4.87
CA LEU A 176 -21.97 -1.64 -6.11
C LEU A 176 -22.76 -2.12 -7.34
N ALA A 177 -23.22 -3.37 -7.33
CA ALA A 177 -24.06 -3.92 -8.40
C ALA A 177 -25.39 -3.14 -8.56
N LEU A 178 -26.05 -2.82 -7.44
CA LEU A 178 -27.29 -2.05 -7.45
C LEU A 178 -27.09 -0.60 -7.93
N GLU A 179 -25.93 0.01 -7.70
CA GLU A 179 -25.61 1.35 -8.22
C GLU A 179 -25.36 1.34 -9.74
N GLY A 180 -24.83 0.24 -10.28
CA GLY A 180 -24.61 0.02 -11.71
C GLY A 180 -25.92 0.00 -12.49
N ASP A 181 -26.94 -0.71 -11.97
CA ASP A 181 -28.26 -0.83 -12.59
C ASP A 181 -29.00 0.51 -12.74
N VAL A 182 -28.72 1.48 -11.86
CA VAL A 182 -29.33 2.83 -11.90
C VAL A 182 -28.62 3.76 -12.91
N SER A 183 -27.37 3.45 -13.28
CA SER A 183 -26.49 4.33 -14.06
C SER A 183 -26.37 3.98 -15.56
N CYS A 184 -27.13 3.00 -16.05
CA CYS A 184 -27.07 2.44 -17.41
C CYS A 184 -27.42 3.39 -18.59
N HIS A 185 -27.36 4.72 -18.42
CA HIS A 185 -27.57 5.66 -19.51
C HIS A 185 -26.28 6.35 -20.02
N SER A 186 -25.11 6.21 -19.37
CA SER A 186 -23.90 6.93 -19.87
C SER A 186 -22.49 6.51 -19.35
N ALA A 187 -22.24 5.30 -18.84
CA ALA A 187 -20.89 4.95 -18.35
C ALA A 187 -20.43 3.49 -18.63
N PRO A 188 -19.11 3.25 -18.79
CA PRO A 188 -18.52 1.98 -19.24
C PRO A 188 -18.57 0.82 -18.22
N PHE A 189 -19.19 1.01 -17.06
CA PHE A 189 -19.39 -0.04 -16.06
C PHE A 189 -20.29 -1.19 -16.53
N CYS A 190 -21.04 -0.98 -17.62
CA CYS A 190 -22.00 -1.96 -18.14
C CYS A 190 -21.35 -3.24 -18.71
N VAL A 191 -20.04 -3.24 -19.01
CA VAL A 191 -19.38 -4.39 -19.68
C VAL A 191 -18.85 -5.43 -18.69
N TYR A 192 -18.69 -5.09 -17.41
CA TYR A 192 -18.02 -5.95 -16.42
C TYR A 192 -18.93 -6.46 -15.30
N CYS A 193 -20.25 -6.25 -15.40
CA CYS A 193 -21.25 -6.86 -14.51
C CYS A 193 -21.93 -8.07 -15.15
N ILE A 194 -21.16 -9.02 -15.72
CA ILE A 194 -21.57 -10.42 -15.97
C ILE A 194 -20.36 -11.32 -15.81
#